data_AF-Q2XP27-F1
#
_entry.id   AF-Q2XP27-F1
#
_cell.length_a   1.000
_cell.length_b   1.000
_cell.length_c   1.000
_cell.angle_alpha   90.00
_cell.angle_beta   90.00
_cell.angle_gamma   90.00
#
_symmetry.space_group_name_H-M   'P 1'
#
loop_
_entity.id
_entity.type
_entity.pdbx_description
1 polymer ?
#
loop_
_entity_poly.entity_id
_entity_poly.type
_entity_poly.pdbx_seq_one_letter_code
_entity_poly.pdbx_strand_id
1 'polypeptide(L)' 'CGQLGHDSMNDEVNPRRVLELMGSEVTQIACGRQHTLAFVPSSGLIYAFGCGARG' A
#
# COMPACT_ATOMS: atom_id res chain seq x y z
N CYS A 1 3.45 -10.60 -2.53
CA CYS A 1 3.68 -9.16 -2.34
C CYS A 1 3.96 -8.85 -0.86
N GLY A 2 4.89 -7.93 -0.57
CA GLY A 2 5.13 -7.41 0.78
C GLY A 2 4.35 -6.14 1.09
N GLN A 3 4.33 -5.75 2.37
CA GLN A 3 3.51 -4.66 2.91
C GLN A 3 3.94 -3.25 2.49
N LEU A 4 5.05 -3.13 1.77
CA LEU A 4 5.55 -1.87 1.23
C LEU A 4 4.97 -1.54 -0.16
N GLY A 5 4.33 -2.50 -0.85
CA GLY A 5 3.74 -2.26 -2.16
C GLY A 5 4.75 -2.19 -3.31
N HIS A 6 5.91 -2.87 -3.17
CA HIS A 6 6.98 -2.89 -4.18
C HIS A 6 7.22 -4.28 -4.79
N ASP A 7 6.22 -5.16 -4.67
CA ASP A 7 6.29 -6.58 -5.02
C ASP A 7 7.56 -7.31 -4.52
N SER A 8 8.00 -6.92 -3.33
CA SER A 8 9.17 -7.48 -2.65
C SER A 8 8.85 -7.69 -1.17
N MET A 9 9.56 -8.61 -0.52
CA MET A 9 9.51 -8.85 0.93
C MET A 9 10.69 -8.21 1.67
N ASN A 10 11.54 -7.47 0.98
CA ASN A 10 12.69 -6.83 1.58
C ASN A 10 12.29 -5.59 2.37
N ASP A 11 13.01 -5.35 3.46
CA ASP A 11 12.94 -4.08 4.17
C ASP A 11 13.62 -2.98 3.36
N GLU A 12 13.07 -1.77 3.40
CA GLU A 12 13.65 -0.60 2.75
C GLU A 12 13.88 0.50 3.80
N VAL A 13 15.14 0.94 3.94
CA VAL A 13 15.53 1.99 4.91
C VAL A 13 15.26 3.40 4.40
N ASN A 14 15.10 3.55 3.07
CA ASN A 14 14.83 4.82 2.43
C ASN A 14 13.40 4.81 1.88
N PRO A 15 12.67 5.95 1.94
CA PRO A 15 11.36 6.05 1.32
C PRO A 15 11.45 5.76 -0.19
N ARG A 16 10.57 4.87 -0.66
CA ARG A 16 10.42 4.55 -2.08
C ARG A 16 8.97 4.73 -2.50
N ARG A 17 8.77 5.27 -3.70
CA ARG A 17 7.44 5.51 -4.25
C ARG A 17 6.78 4.18 -4.68
N VAL A 18 5.53 3.97 -4.26
CA VAL A 18 4.66 2.91 -4.80
C VAL A 18 4.16 3.37 -6.17
N LEU A 19 4.59 2.71 -7.25
CA LEU A 19 4.32 3.17 -8.61
C LEU A 19 2.86 2.97 -9.01
N GLU A 20 2.22 1.96 -8.46
CA GLU A 20 0.82 1.60 -8.68
C GLU A 20 -0.16 2.67 -8.18
N LEU A 21 0.28 3.54 -7.26
CA LEU A 21 -0.49 4.67 -6.74
C LEU A 21 -0.17 5.97 -7.47
N MET A 22 0.75 5.96 -8.45
CA MET A 22 1.12 7.17 -9.18
C MET A 22 -0.09 7.73 -9.94
N GLY A 23 -0.35 9.02 -9.76
CA GLY A 23 -1.49 9.71 -10.39
C GLY A 23 -2.78 9.63 -9.58
N SER A 24 -2.82 8.86 -8.50
CA SER A 24 -3.93 8.82 -7.55
C SER A 24 -3.63 9.73 -6.36
N GLU A 25 -4.63 10.50 -5.92
CA GLU A 25 -4.57 11.23 -4.66
C GLU A 25 -5.00 10.32 -3.51
N VAL A 26 -4.03 9.87 -2.73
CA VAL A 26 -4.27 9.05 -1.54
C VAL A 26 -4.43 9.98 -0.34
N THR A 27 -5.59 9.94 0.30
CA THR A 27 -5.89 10.83 1.45
C THR A 27 -5.84 10.12 2.79
N GLN A 28 -5.92 8.79 2.81
CA GLN A 28 -5.87 8.00 4.03
C GLN A 28 -5.05 6.73 3.85
N ILE A 29 -4.29 6.39 4.88
CA ILE A 29 -3.48 5.17 4.98
C ILE A 29 -3.82 4.45 6.28
N ALA A 30 -3.95 3.13 6.23
CA ALA A 30 -4.01 2.27 7.41
C ALA A 30 -2.98 1.16 7.30
N CYS A 31 -2.26 0.89 8.39
CA CYS A 31 -1.22 -0.15 8.44
C CYS A 31 -1.58 -1.20 9.49
N GLY A 32 -1.69 -2.45 9.05
CA GLY A 32 -1.76 -3.62 9.91
C GLY A 32 -0.38 -4.21 10.19
N ARG A 33 -0.34 -5.39 10.83
CA ARG A 33 0.92 -6.09 11.12
C ARG A 33 1.72 -6.45 9.87
N GLN A 34 1.02 -6.81 8.79
CA GLN A 34 1.64 -7.31 7.55
C GLN A 34 0.94 -6.80 6.29
N HIS A 35 0.10 -5.77 6.38
CA HIS A 35 -0.60 -5.19 5.23
C HIS A 35 -0.77 -3.68 5.37
N THR A 36 -0.94 -3.00 4.24
CA THR A 36 -1.19 -1.57 4.15
C THR A 36 -2.38 -1.33 3.23
N LEU A 37 -3.26 -0.42 3.63
CA LEU A 37 -4.41 0.03 2.88
C LEU A 37 -4.25 1.50 2.50
N ALA A 38 -4.65 1.86 1.28
CA ALA A 38 -4.63 3.22 0.76
C ALA A 38 -5.99 3.59 0.14
N PHE A 39 -6.62 4.65 0.63
CA PHE A 39 -7.90 5.13 0.12
C PHE A 39 -7.70 6.28 -0.87
N VAL A 40 -8.32 6.15 -2.05
CA VAL A 40 -8.32 7.16 -3.12
C VAL A 40 -9.74 7.71 -3.28
N PRO A 41 -10.05 8.91 -2.76
CA PRO A 41 -11.42 9.43 -2.76
C PRO A 41 -11.98 9.69 -4.15
N SER A 42 -11.14 10.10 -5.10
CA SER A 42 -11.57 10.44 -6.46
C SER A 42 -12.18 9.25 -7.21
N SER A 43 -11.77 8.02 -6.88
CA SER A 43 -12.30 6.78 -7.44
C SER A 43 -13.14 5.95 -6.47
N GLY A 44 -13.10 6.28 -5.17
CA GLY A 44 -13.71 5.49 -4.12
C GLY A 44 -13.03 4.14 -3.88
N LEU A 45 -11.84 3.92 -4.43
CA LEU A 45 -11.11 2.65 -4.33
C LEU A 45 -10.24 2.58 -3.08
N ILE A 46 -10.15 1.37 -2.53
CA ILE A 46 -9.17 1.01 -1.52
C ILE A 46 -8.16 0.05 -2.17
N TYR A 47 -6.91 0.46 -2.20
CA TYR A 47 -5.79 -0.38 -2.59
C TYR A 47 -5.26 -1.11 -1.36
N ALA A 48 -4.88 -2.37 -1.53
CA ALA A 48 -4.31 -3.19 -0.47
C ALA A 48 -3.02 -3.87 -0.96
N PHE A 49 -1.98 -3.85 -0.13
CA PHE A 49 -0.73 -4.55 -0.40
C PHE A 49 -0.14 -5.16 0.88
N GLY A 50 0.54 -6.30 0.73
CA GLY A 50 1.00 -7.14 1.83
C GLY A 50 0.22 -8.44 2.00
N CYS A 51 0.25 -9.00 3.21
CA CYS A 51 -0.35 -10.29 3.53
C CYS A 51 -1.88 -10.22 3.61
N GLY A 52 -2.56 -10.94 2.71
CA GLY A 52 -4.02 -11.07 2.68
C GLY A 52 -4.60 -12.23 3.51
N ALA A 53 -3.78 -12.90 4.33
CA ALA A 53 -4.21 -14.13 5.03
C ALA A 53 -5.20 -13.89 6.19
N ARG A 54 -5.32 -12.65 6.67
CA ARG A 54 -6.17 -12.25 7.81
C ARG A 54 -6.70 -10.82 7.63
N GLY A 55 -7.35 -10.58 6.49
CA GLY A 55 -7.98 -9.30 6.15
C GLY A 55 -9.33 -9.11 6.84
#